data_AF-A0A316KE13-F1
#
_entry.id   AF-A0A316KE13-F1
#
_cell.length_a   1.000
_cell.length_b   1.000
_cell.length_c   1.000
_cell.angle_alpha   90.00
_cell.angle_beta   90.00
_cell.angle_gamma   90.00
#
_symmetry.space_group_name_H-M   'P 1'
#
loop_
_entity.id
_entity.type
_entity.pdbx_description
1 polymer ?
#
loop_
_entity_poly.entity_id
_entity_poly.type
_entity_poly.pdbx_seq_one_letter_code
_entity_poly.pdbx_strand_id
1 'polypeptide(L)'
;MRCNNPDVKEDSQRKTPSEETVSKEQRVSFSEIRKSLRPDVQSFQWSGKRDNIITCEQGTKIFLPKNCIQKIDKNAAIEIEVKECYQLSDFISEHLTTLSDDQILETGGMIHIWLHQDDEGVTLKGDEEYAVLFPKSADNNGEMSTFYGVNDSSVNVTWQQAPS
;
A
#
# COMPACT_ATOMS: atom_id res chain seq x y z
N MET A 1 -61.86 27.09 -12.03
CA MET A 1 -61.08 28.36 -12.09
C MET A 1 -60.26 28.48 -10.81
N ARG A 2 -59.05 29.04 -10.94
CA ARG A 2 -57.97 29.29 -9.96
C ARG A 2 -58.48 30.00 -8.68
N CYS A 3 -57.86 29.90 -7.50
CA CYS A 3 -56.54 30.40 -7.08
C CYS A 3 -56.16 29.77 -5.73
N ASN A 4 -54.96 29.19 -5.56
CA ASN A 4 -53.66 29.76 -5.14
C ASN A 4 -53.49 30.06 -3.63
N ASN A 5 -52.62 29.23 -3.05
CA ASN A 5 -51.55 29.47 -2.06
C ASN A 5 -51.89 30.04 -0.66
N PRO A 6 -51.72 29.25 0.42
CA PRO A 6 -51.69 29.78 1.78
C PRO A 6 -50.26 30.02 2.29
N ASP A 7 -50.18 31.04 3.14
CA ASP A 7 -49.26 31.22 4.27
C ASP A 7 -47.76 31.42 4.02
N VAL A 8 -47.38 32.69 3.94
CA VAL A 8 -46.15 33.16 4.60
C VAL A 8 -46.57 33.82 5.91
N LYS A 9 -46.31 33.14 7.03
CA LYS A 9 -46.19 33.79 8.33
C LYS A 9 -44.79 33.53 8.87
N GLU A 10 -44.06 34.62 8.93
CA GLU A 10 -42.78 34.75 9.63
C GLU A 10 -43.10 34.87 11.13
N ASP A 11 -42.70 33.88 11.93
CA ASP A 11 -42.59 34.07 13.38
C ASP A 11 -41.54 33.12 13.99
N SER A 12 -40.44 33.74 14.41
CA SER A 12 -39.77 33.56 15.69
C SER A 12 -39.36 32.17 16.21
N GLN A 13 -38.08 32.10 16.58
CA GLN A 13 -37.42 31.15 17.47
C GLN A 13 -37.08 29.76 16.90
N ARG A 14 -35.88 29.64 16.34
CA ARG A 14 -35.09 28.41 16.55
C ARG A 14 -33.88 28.72 17.42
N LYS A 15 -34.01 28.32 18.68
CA LYS A 15 -32.96 28.26 19.69
C LYS A 15 -31.78 27.46 19.13
N THR A 16 -30.58 28.04 19.21
CA THR A 16 -29.33 27.29 19.14
C THR A 16 -29.35 26.19 20.21
N PRO A 17 -29.15 24.91 19.86
CA PRO A 17 -28.95 23.89 20.87
C PRO A 17 -27.70 24.22 21.67
N SER A 18 -27.93 24.30 22.98
CA SER A 18 -27.00 24.58 24.06
C SER A 18 -25.77 23.69 24.04
N GLU A 19 -24.65 24.30 24.46
CA GLU A 19 -23.42 23.64 24.89
C GLU A 19 -23.72 22.57 25.96
N GLU A 20 -23.92 21.33 25.53
CA GLU A 20 -23.86 20.17 26.41
C GLU A 20 -22.46 19.57 26.34
N THR A 21 -21.70 19.92 27.38
CA THR A 21 -20.57 19.24 28.01
C THR A 21 -19.97 18.06 27.22
N VAL A 22 -19.11 18.36 26.24
CA VAL A 22 -18.24 17.35 25.62
C VAL A 22 -17.22 16.90 26.66
N SER A 23 -17.42 15.67 27.18
CA SER A 23 -16.43 14.92 27.93
C SER A 23 -15.07 14.99 27.22
N LYS A 24 -13.96 15.02 27.98
CA LYS A 24 -12.58 15.03 27.43
C LYS A 24 -12.33 13.82 26.53
N GLU A 25 -12.74 13.92 25.27
CA GLU A 25 -12.43 12.97 24.22
C GLU A 25 -11.00 13.25 23.78
N GLN A 26 -10.15 12.22 23.87
CA GLN A 26 -8.82 12.26 23.26
C GLN A 26 -9.00 12.51 21.77
N ARG A 27 -8.75 13.74 21.33
CA ARG A 27 -8.67 14.09 19.92
C ARG A 27 -7.37 13.52 19.38
N VAL A 28 -7.44 12.32 18.81
CA VAL A 28 -6.36 11.73 18.01
C VAL A 28 -6.50 12.28 16.59
N SER A 29 -5.40 12.78 16.01
CA SER A 29 -5.44 13.30 14.64
C SER A 29 -5.64 12.16 13.63
N PHE A 30 -6.34 12.43 12.54
CA PHE A 30 -6.44 11.47 11.41
C PHE A 30 -5.05 11.03 10.92
N SER A 31 -4.04 11.91 11.00
CA SER A 31 -2.66 11.57 10.65
C SER A 31 -2.05 10.50 11.57
N GLU A 32 -2.40 10.52 12.85
CA GLU A 32 -1.89 9.56 13.84
C GLU A 32 -2.57 8.20 13.70
N ILE A 33 -3.90 8.21 13.50
CA ILE A 33 -4.68 7.01 13.20
C ILE A 33 -4.11 6.35 11.94
N ARG A 34 -3.90 7.11 10.88
CA ARG A 34 -3.31 6.59 9.64
C ARG A 34 -1.93 5.98 9.87
N LYS A 35 -1.07 6.63 10.66
CA LYS A 35 0.26 6.10 10.98
C LYS A 35 0.18 4.75 11.69
N SER A 36 -0.79 4.56 12.58
CA SER A 36 -0.98 3.29 13.30
C SER A 36 -1.55 2.15 12.43
N LEU A 37 -2.11 2.48 11.26
CA LEU A 37 -2.66 1.50 10.31
C LEU A 37 -1.69 1.15 9.19
N ARG A 38 -0.48 1.74 9.19
CA ARG A 38 0.52 1.43 8.17
C ARG A 38 0.99 -0.02 8.33
N PRO A 39 1.18 -0.74 7.22
CA PRO A 39 1.75 -2.07 7.27
C PRO A 39 3.17 -2.01 7.85
N ASP A 40 3.50 -3.01 8.66
CA ASP A 40 4.82 -3.12 9.26
C ASP A 40 5.89 -3.34 8.18
N VAL A 41 7.06 -2.73 8.39
CA VAL A 41 8.23 -2.94 7.53
C VAL A 41 9.01 -4.12 8.08
N GLN A 42 9.16 -5.17 7.28
CA GLN A 42 9.98 -6.33 7.60
C GLN A 42 11.38 -6.14 7.01
N SER A 43 12.41 -6.22 7.85
CA SER A 43 13.80 -6.05 7.45
C SER A 43 14.56 -7.37 7.46
N PHE A 44 15.25 -7.66 6.37
CA PHE A 44 16.11 -8.83 6.21
C PHE A 44 17.50 -8.43 5.74
N GLN A 45 18.50 -9.29 6.00
CA GLN A 45 19.85 -9.13 5.49
C GLN A 45 20.27 -10.34 4.68
N TRP A 46 20.90 -10.09 3.53
CA TRP A 46 21.39 -11.13 2.64
C TRP A 46 22.77 -10.78 2.08
N SER A 47 23.69 -11.75 2.11
CA SER A 47 25.08 -11.51 1.66
C SER A 47 25.25 -11.47 0.15
N GLY A 48 24.28 -11.96 -0.62
CA GLY A 48 24.37 -12.12 -2.08
C GLY A 48 25.07 -13.41 -2.54
N LYS A 49 25.69 -14.17 -1.63
CA LYS A 49 26.64 -15.26 -1.98
C LYS A 49 25.99 -16.62 -2.22
N ARG A 50 24.80 -16.84 -1.69
CA ARG A 50 24.02 -18.07 -1.81
C ARG A 50 22.57 -17.73 -2.10
N ASP A 51 21.87 -18.67 -2.71
CA ASP A 51 20.44 -18.54 -2.92
C ASP A 51 19.73 -18.31 -1.58
N ASN A 52 18.67 -17.53 -1.61
CA ASN A 52 17.90 -17.20 -0.43
C ASN A 52 16.41 -17.20 -0.74
N ILE A 53 15.62 -17.71 0.19
CA ILE A 53 14.17 -17.55 0.18
C ILE A 53 13.81 -16.79 1.44
N ILE A 54 13.29 -15.59 1.25
CA ILE A 54 12.71 -14.78 2.32
C ILE A 54 11.25 -15.19 2.42
N THR A 55 10.80 -15.53 3.63
CA THR A 55 9.38 -15.78 3.91
C THR A 55 8.90 -14.62 4.78
N CYS A 56 7.99 -13.83 4.25
CA CYS A 56 7.41 -12.68 4.91
C CYS A 56 6.25 -13.11 5.82
N GLU A 57 5.88 -12.25 6.77
CA GLU A 57 4.91 -12.55 7.82
C GLU A 57 3.51 -12.87 7.29
N GLN A 58 3.06 -12.22 6.20
CA GLN A 58 1.76 -12.51 5.58
C GLN A 58 1.82 -13.63 4.54
N GLY A 59 2.97 -14.30 4.41
CA GLY A 59 3.14 -15.53 3.63
C GLY A 59 3.71 -15.34 2.24
N THR A 60 4.02 -14.11 1.81
CA THR A 60 4.78 -13.90 0.58
C THR A 60 6.16 -14.52 0.69
N LYS A 61 6.63 -15.13 -0.41
CA LYS A 61 7.99 -15.64 -0.50
C LYS A 61 8.74 -14.95 -1.61
N ILE A 62 9.94 -14.47 -1.30
CA ILE A 62 10.84 -13.83 -2.26
C ILE A 62 12.05 -14.73 -2.44
N PHE A 63 12.23 -15.26 -3.65
CA PHE A 63 13.39 -16.04 -4.02
C PHE A 63 14.44 -15.16 -4.70
N LEU A 64 15.62 -15.09 -4.09
CA LEU A 64 16.77 -14.33 -4.54
C LEU A 64 17.89 -15.32 -4.92
N PRO A 65 18.16 -15.53 -6.22
CA PRO A 65 19.30 -16.33 -6.66
C PRO A 65 20.63 -15.72 -6.20
N LYS A 66 21.65 -16.55 -5.94
CA LYS A 66 23.00 -16.05 -5.66
C LYS A 66 23.48 -15.12 -6.79
N ASN A 67 24.14 -14.03 -6.42
CA ASN A 67 24.74 -13.07 -7.35
C ASN A 67 23.78 -12.41 -8.37
N CYS A 68 22.46 -12.43 -8.15
CA CYS A 68 21.50 -11.74 -9.04
C CYS A 68 21.52 -10.21 -8.90
N ILE A 69 22.09 -9.67 -7.82
CA ILE A 69 22.12 -8.23 -7.53
C ILE A 69 23.52 -7.64 -7.80
N GLN A 70 23.54 -6.49 -8.47
CA GLN A 70 24.72 -5.64 -8.63
C GLN A 70 24.94 -4.84 -7.33
N LYS A 71 25.81 -5.37 -6.47
CA LYS A 71 26.20 -4.72 -5.21
C LYS A 71 27.04 -3.46 -5.46
N ILE A 72 26.83 -2.43 -4.64
CA ILE A 72 27.63 -1.22 -4.55
C ILE A 72 28.94 -1.56 -3.84
N ASP A 73 28.85 -2.11 -2.62
CA ASP A 73 29.97 -2.75 -1.93
C ASP A 73 29.82 -4.28 -1.95
N LYS A 74 30.81 -4.95 -2.54
CA LYS A 74 30.90 -6.40 -2.64
C LYS A 74 30.96 -7.08 -1.26
N ASN A 75 31.49 -6.39 -0.23
CA ASN A 75 31.69 -6.95 1.10
C ASN A 75 30.51 -6.71 2.04
N ALA A 76 29.83 -5.57 1.95
CA ALA A 76 28.63 -5.28 2.72
C ALA A 76 27.47 -6.24 2.39
N ALA A 77 26.56 -6.47 3.35
CA ALA A 77 25.32 -7.19 3.08
C ALA A 77 24.35 -6.31 2.27
N ILE A 78 23.34 -6.92 1.69
CA ILE A 78 22.18 -6.24 1.10
C ILE A 78 21.10 -6.21 2.16
N GLU A 79 20.58 -5.02 2.45
CA GLU A 79 19.42 -4.81 3.30
C GLU A 79 18.17 -4.89 2.44
N ILE A 80 17.13 -5.52 2.98
CA ILE A 80 15.91 -5.84 2.24
C ILE A 80 14.75 -5.44 3.13
N GLU A 81 14.00 -4.44 2.70
CA GLU A 81 12.79 -3.98 3.35
C GLU A 81 11.58 -4.39 2.55
N VAL A 82 10.64 -5.05 3.22
CA VAL A 82 9.41 -5.55 2.61
C VAL A 82 8.21 -5.01 3.35
N LYS A 83 7.23 -4.49 2.60
CA LYS A 83 5.89 -4.19 3.11
C LYS A 83 4.87 -5.03 2.35
N GLU A 84 4.07 -5.78 3.10
CA GLU A 84 2.94 -6.54 2.57
C GLU A 84 1.65 -5.78 2.84
N CYS A 85 0.89 -5.48 1.79
CA CYS A 85 -0.41 -4.84 1.88
C CYS A 85 -1.46 -5.83 1.35
N TYR A 86 -2.25 -6.41 2.23
CA TYR A 86 -3.32 -7.35 1.87
C TYR A 86 -4.67 -6.94 2.45
N GLN A 87 -4.69 -6.01 3.41
CA GLN A 87 -5.91 -5.52 4.04
C GLN A 87 -6.29 -4.14 3.50
N LEU A 88 -7.58 -3.83 3.54
CA LEU A 88 -8.10 -2.52 3.11
C LEU A 88 -7.48 -1.36 3.90
N SER A 89 -7.20 -1.55 5.19
CA SER A 89 -6.51 -0.56 6.03
C SER A 89 -5.14 -0.19 5.49
N ASP A 90 -4.40 -1.18 4.97
CA ASP A 90 -3.07 -1.01 4.42
C ASP A 90 -3.14 -0.12 3.18
N PHE A 91 -4.10 -0.42 2.28
CA PHE A 91 -4.30 0.34 1.05
C PHE A 91 -4.62 1.82 1.32
N ILE A 92 -5.53 2.08 2.27
CA ILE A 92 -5.91 3.44 2.67
C ILE A 92 -4.71 4.17 3.30
N SER A 93 -3.95 3.49 4.16
CA SER A 93 -2.85 4.11 4.91
C SER A 93 -1.63 4.45 4.04
N GLU A 94 -1.37 3.65 3.00
CA GLU A 94 -0.26 3.82 2.07
C GLU A 94 -0.67 4.58 0.78
N HIS A 95 -1.91 5.08 0.67
CA HIS A 95 -2.43 5.77 -0.53
C HIS A 95 -2.37 4.92 -1.80
N LEU A 96 -2.59 3.61 -1.64
CA LEU A 96 -2.61 2.68 -2.75
C LEU A 96 -4.00 2.75 -3.39
N THR A 97 -4.07 3.24 -4.61
CA THR A 97 -5.30 3.15 -5.40
C THR A 97 -5.44 1.75 -5.96
N THR A 98 -6.61 1.38 -6.48
CA THR A 98 -6.78 0.18 -7.30
C THR A 98 -7.18 0.58 -8.72
N LEU A 99 -6.48 1.57 -9.27
CA LEU A 99 -6.72 2.07 -10.62
C LEU A 99 -5.57 1.67 -11.55
N SER A 100 -5.94 1.16 -12.72
CA SER A 100 -5.06 0.97 -13.87
C SER A 100 -5.63 1.81 -15.01
N ASP A 101 -5.04 2.98 -15.21
CA ASP A 101 -5.61 4.04 -16.07
C ASP A 101 -7.07 4.35 -15.66
N ASP A 102 -8.04 4.10 -16.54
CA ASP A 102 -9.47 4.33 -16.30
C ASP A 102 -10.22 3.09 -15.74
N GLN A 103 -9.51 2.01 -15.43
CA GLN A 103 -10.10 0.74 -14.97
C GLN A 103 -9.87 0.51 -13.47
N ILE A 104 -10.90 -0.01 -12.78
CA ILE A 104 -10.78 -0.47 -11.40
C ILE A 104 -10.28 -1.91 -11.39
N LEU A 105 -9.23 -2.17 -10.62
CA LEU A 105 -8.68 -3.49 -10.38
C LEU A 105 -9.33 -4.13 -9.14
N GLU A 106 -9.58 -5.44 -9.25
CA GLU A 106 -9.68 -6.31 -8.08
C GLU A 106 -8.26 -6.73 -7.67
N THR A 107 -7.88 -6.48 -6.42
CA THR A 107 -6.52 -6.77 -5.94
C THR A 107 -6.46 -8.08 -5.17
N GLY A 108 -5.46 -8.92 -5.48
CA GLY A 108 -5.07 -10.06 -4.66
C GLY A 108 -4.07 -9.72 -3.55
N GLY A 109 -3.66 -8.45 -3.46
CA GLY A 109 -2.60 -7.95 -2.58
C GLY A 109 -1.56 -7.11 -3.33
N MET A 110 -0.73 -6.41 -2.57
CA MET A 110 0.37 -5.59 -3.06
C MET A 110 1.60 -5.81 -2.17
N ILE A 111 2.78 -5.75 -2.78
CA ILE A 111 4.05 -5.85 -2.05
C ILE A 111 5.00 -4.76 -2.53
N HIS A 112 5.63 -4.09 -1.58
CA HIS A 112 6.75 -3.20 -1.83
C HIS A 112 8.02 -3.88 -1.35
N ILE A 113 9.03 -3.99 -2.23
CA ILE A 113 10.31 -4.60 -1.94
C ILE A 113 11.39 -3.56 -2.26
N TRP A 114 12.18 -3.19 -1.26
CA TRP A 114 13.32 -2.31 -1.43
C TRP A 114 14.60 -3.03 -1.00
N LEU A 115 15.50 -3.23 -1.97
CA LEU A 115 16.83 -3.75 -1.71
C LEU A 115 17.82 -2.59 -1.77
N HIS A 116 18.67 -2.48 -0.76
CA HIS A 116 19.61 -1.36 -0.65
C HIS A 116 20.91 -1.71 0.08
N GLN A 117 21.91 -0.85 -0.07
CA GLN A 117 23.13 -0.81 0.75
C GLN A 117 23.38 0.64 1.15
N ASP A 118 23.51 0.92 2.44
CA ASP A 118 23.75 2.27 2.98
C ASP A 118 22.73 3.31 2.43
N ASP A 119 21.44 2.98 2.45
CA ASP A 119 20.32 3.77 1.92
C ASP A 119 20.30 3.98 0.39
N GLU A 120 21.24 3.38 -0.35
CA GLU A 120 21.28 3.42 -1.80
C GLU A 120 20.69 2.14 -2.41
N GLY A 121 19.67 2.31 -3.26
CA GLY A 121 19.00 1.19 -3.94
C GLY A 121 19.94 0.41 -4.85
N VAL A 122 19.85 -0.91 -4.82
CA VAL A 122 20.64 -1.80 -5.70
C VAL A 122 19.81 -2.29 -6.88
N THR A 123 20.49 -2.68 -7.96
CA THR A 123 19.85 -3.16 -9.19
C THR A 123 20.17 -4.63 -9.45
N LEU A 124 19.36 -5.27 -10.30
CA LEU A 124 19.68 -6.60 -10.82
C LEU A 124 20.91 -6.53 -11.73
N LYS A 125 21.67 -7.62 -11.75
CA LYS A 125 22.89 -7.73 -12.55
C LYS A 125 22.54 -8.24 -13.95
N GLY A 126 22.59 -7.36 -14.95
CA GLY A 126 22.25 -7.76 -16.32
C GLY A 126 20.80 -8.23 -16.43
N ASP A 127 20.60 -9.40 -17.02
CA ASP A 127 19.27 -10.03 -17.22
C ASP A 127 18.91 -11.03 -16.11
N GLU A 128 19.57 -10.94 -14.94
CA GLU A 128 19.23 -11.77 -13.78
C GLU A 128 17.86 -11.38 -13.21
N GLU A 129 17.15 -12.36 -12.65
CA GLU A 129 15.79 -12.21 -12.15
C GLU A 129 15.68 -12.64 -10.68
N TYR A 130 14.57 -12.27 -10.05
CA TYR A 130 14.13 -12.81 -8.77
C TYR A 130 12.65 -13.16 -8.88
N ALA A 131 12.18 -14.07 -8.02
CA ALA A 131 10.79 -14.50 -8.05
C ALA A 131 10.06 -14.10 -6.77
N VAL A 132 8.80 -13.69 -6.93
CA VAL A 132 7.88 -13.41 -5.84
C VAL A 132 6.71 -14.39 -5.93
N LEU A 133 6.46 -15.12 -4.84
CA LEU A 133 5.36 -16.06 -4.71
C LEU A 133 4.36 -15.53 -3.70
N PHE A 134 3.16 -15.23 -4.17
CA PHE A 134 2.06 -14.77 -3.34
C PHE A 134 1.35 -15.95 -2.65
N PRO A 135 0.87 -15.78 -1.41
CA PRO A 135 0.05 -16.80 -0.76
C PRO A 135 -1.25 -16.99 -1.53
N LYS A 136 -1.63 -18.25 -1.77
CA LYS A 136 -2.93 -18.56 -2.40
C LYS A 136 -4.03 -18.46 -1.35
N SER A 137 -4.98 -17.56 -1.55
CA SER A 137 -6.21 -17.47 -0.75
C SER A 137 -7.37 -18.18 -1.47
N ALA A 138 -8.41 -18.58 -0.72
CA ALA A 138 -9.63 -19.17 -1.29
C ALA A 138 -10.43 -18.19 -2.15
N ASP A 139 -10.31 -16.89 -1.85
CA ASP A 139 -10.99 -15.79 -2.56
C ASP A 139 -10.25 -15.41 -3.86
N ASN A 140 -8.98 -15.81 -3.98
CA ASN A 140 -8.09 -15.50 -5.12
C ASN A 140 -8.07 -16.66 -6.14
N ASN A 141 -9.22 -17.29 -6.40
CA ASN A 141 -9.29 -18.50 -7.23
C ASN A 141 -9.29 -18.23 -8.76
N GLY A 142 -9.33 -16.96 -9.17
CA GLY A 142 -9.23 -16.53 -10.57
C GLY A 142 -7.78 -16.37 -11.07
N GLU A 143 -7.64 -16.06 -12.36
CA GLU A 143 -6.35 -15.69 -12.96
C GLU A 143 -5.97 -14.27 -12.52
N MET A 144 -4.94 -14.15 -11.70
CA MET A 144 -4.38 -12.86 -11.29
C MET A 144 -3.22 -12.47 -12.22
N SER A 145 -3.13 -11.18 -12.55
CA SER A 145 -2.01 -10.60 -13.30
C SER A 145 -1.15 -9.73 -12.39
N THR A 146 0.14 -9.62 -12.72
CA THR A 146 1.07 -8.72 -12.02
C THR A 146 0.97 -7.31 -12.57
N PHE A 147 1.02 -6.32 -11.68
CA PHE A 147 1.06 -4.90 -12.03
C PHE A 147 2.22 -4.21 -11.30
N TYR A 148 2.83 -3.22 -11.95
CA TYR A 148 3.84 -2.35 -11.36
C TYR A 148 3.21 -1.02 -10.94
N GLY A 149 3.54 -0.57 -9.73
CA GLY A 149 3.12 0.72 -9.23
C GLY A 149 3.97 1.84 -9.85
N VAL A 150 3.30 2.83 -10.43
CA VAL A 150 3.91 4.05 -10.96
C VAL A 150 3.34 5.23 -10.19
N ASN A 151 4.20 6.07 -9.64
CA ASN A 151 3.75 7.29 -8.99
C ASN A 151 3.26 8.28 -10.06
N ASP A 152 2.03 8.76 -9.93
CA ASP A 152 1.49 9.82 -10.76
C ASP A 152 2.03 11.20 -10.33
N SER A 153 1.67 12.23 -11.10
CA SER A 153 2.04 13.63 -10.82
C SER A 153 1.47 14.18 -9.50
N SER A 154 0.55 13.45 -8.86
CA SER A 154 -0.17 13.81 -7.63
C SER A 154 0.22 12.94 -6.43
N VAL A 155 1.32 12.17 -6.52
CA VAL A 155 1.86 11.30 -5.45
C VAL A 155 1.02 10.04 -5.19
N ASN A 156 0.01 9.76 -6.01
CA ASN A 156 -0.73 8.51 -5.91
C ASN A 156 -0.04 7.42 -6.74
N VAL A 157 -0.17 6.17 -6.29
CA VAL A 157 0.27 5.03 -7.10
C VAL A 157 -0.86 4.66 -8.07
N THR A 158 -0.57 4.69 -9.38
CA THR A 158 -1.36 4.06 -10.44
C THR A 158 -0.69 2.76 -10.87
N TRP A 159 -1.47 1.78 -11.31
CA TRP A 159 -0.96 0.44 -11.63
C TRP A 159 -0.88 0.23 -13.13
N GLN A 160 0.26 -0.28 -13.61
CA GLN A 160 0.45 -0.66 -15.01
C GLN A 160 0.69 -2.16 -15.09
N GLN A 161 -0.03 -2.85 -15.96
CA GLN A 161 0.12 -4.29 -16.12
C GLN A 161 1.56 -4.63 -16.53
N ALA A 162 2.14 -5.63 -15.86
CA ALA A 162 3.46 -6.13 -16.24
C ALA A 162 3.41 -6.69 -17.68
N PRO A 163 4.45 -6.49 -18.49
CA PRO A 163 4.52 -7.09 -19.81
C PRO A 163 4.48 -8.62 -19.69
N SER A 164 3.70 -9.24 -20.57
CA SER A 164 3.54 -10.69 -20.70
C SER A 164 4.69 -11.38 -21.42
#